data_AF-A0A1X7SKI8-F1
#
_entry.id   AF-A0A1X7SKI8-F1
#
_cell.length_a   1.000
_cell.length_b   1.000
_cell.length_c   1.000
_cell.angle_alpha   90.00
_cell.angle_beta   90.00
_cell.angle_gamma   90.00
#
_symmetry.space_group_name_H-M   'P 1'
#
loop_
_entity.id
_entity.type
_entity.pdbx_description
1 polymer ?
#
loop_
_entity_poly.entity_id
_entity_poly.type
_entity_poly.pdbx_seq_one_letter_code
_entity_poly.pdbx_strand_id
1 'polypeptide(L)' 'QWIIPTISGQCCPPTSFFTLTKISNNKSVLFGGTVTDDEGYDVSVNNVYTCQLESDATI' A
#
# COMPACT_ATOMS: atom_id res chain seq x y z
N GLN A 1 -17.08 1.82 12.27
CA GLN A 1 -16.16 0.81 12.85
C GLN A 1 -14.91 0.81 12.00
N TRP A 2 -13.73 0.89 12.63
CA TRP A 2 -12.46 0.73 11.92
C TRP A 2 -12.15 -0.75 11.82
N ILE A 3 -11.72 -1.20 10.64
CA ILE A 3 -11.24 -2.55 10.42
C ILE A 3 -9.78 -2.48 10.02
N ILE A 4 -8.98 -3.41 10.53
CA ILE A 4 -7.63 -3.64 10.00
C ILE A 4 -7.83 -4.62 8.84
N PRO A 5 -7.60 -4.19 7.59
CA PRO A 5 -7.86 -5.04 6.44
C PRO A 5 -6.75 -6.08 6.26
N THR A 6 -7.12 -7.27 5.77
CA THR A 6 -6.16 -8.20 5.18
C THR A 6 -5.94 -7.79 3.72
N ILE A 7 -4.68 -7.61 3.32
CA ILE A 7 -4.30 -7.30 1.94
C ILE A 7 -3.67 -8.55 1.33
N SER A 8 -4.14 -8.96 0.15
CA SER A 8 -3.57 -10.07 -0.61
C SER A 8 -2.39 -9.60 -1.49
N GLY A 9 -1.37 -10.45 -1.66
CA GLY A 9 -0.19 -10.17 -2.49
C GLY A 9 1.09 -9.82 -1.70
N GLN A 10 2.14 -9.39 -2.42
CA GLN A 10 3.39 -8.96 -1.79
C GLN A 10 3.20 -7.56 -1.21
N CYS A 11 3.35 -7.43 0.12
CA CYS A 11 3.34 -6.12 0.77
C CYS A 11 4.44 -5.24 0.18
N CYS A 12 4.12 -3.96 -0.07
CA CYS A 12 5.17 -2.98 -0.31
C CYS A 12 6.05 -2.89 0.95
N PRO A 13 7.34 -2.55 0.81
CA PRO A 13 8.17 -2.19 1.96
C PRO A 13 7.49 -1.09 2.78
N PRO A 14 7.85 -0.95 4.08
CA PRO A 14 7.47 0.24 4.84
C PRO A 14 7.79 1.51 4.04
N THR A 15 6.76 2.29 3.72
CA THR A 15 6.89 3.47 2.87
C THR A 15 6.16 4.66 3.47
N SER A 16 6.75 5.84 3.31
CA SER A 16 6.19 7.14 3.68
C SER A 16 6.11 8.05 2.46
N PHE A 17 5.43 9.20 2.56
CA PHE A 17 5.33 10.20 1.48
C PHE A 17 4.79 9.66 0.13
N PHE A 18 4.02 8.57 0.16
CA PHE A 18 3.37 7.99 -1.02
C PHE A 18 2.00 8.62 -1.27
N THR A 19 1.46 8.39 -2.48
CA THR A 19 0.06 8.69 -2.78
C THR A 19 -0.75 7.40 -2.92
N LEU A 20 -1.93 7.35 -2.30
CA LEU A 20 -2.89 6.26 -2.42
C LEU A 20 -4.16 6.76 -3.12
N THR A 21 -4.54 6.13 -4.23
CA THR A 21 -5.73 6.50 -5.01
C THR A 21 -6.66 5.31 -5.18
N LYS A 22 -7.95 5.49 -4.84
CA LYS A 22 -8.99 4.50 -5.13
C LYS A 22 -9.24 4.43 -6.63
N ILE A 23 -9.19 3.22 -7.20
CA ILE A 23 -9.46 2.98 -8.63
C ILE A 23 -10.74 2.18 -8.87
N SER A 24 -11.21 1.42 -7.87
CA SER A 24 -12.51 0.74 -7.89
C SER A 24 -13.01 0.47 -6.47
N ASN A 25 -14.14 -0.21 -6.31
CA ASN A 25 -14.78 -0.43 -5.00
C ASN A 25 -13.81 -0.93 -3.92
N ASN A 26 -13.06 -1.99 -4.21
CA ASN A 26 -12.12 -2.63 -3.29
C ASN A 26 -10.67 -2.58 -3.77
N LYS A 27 -10.33 -1.73 -4.76
CA LYS A 27 -8.97 -1.62 -5.30
C LYS A 27 -8.43 -0.21 -5.25
N SER A 28 -7.14 -0.11 -4.98
CA SER A 28 -6.39 1.14 -4.94
C SER A 28 -5.00 0.97 -5.52
N VAL A 29 -4.43 2.07 -6.00
CA VAL A 29 -3.05 2.17 -6.46
C VAL A 29 -2.26 3.02 -5.47
N LEU A 30 -1.13 2.49 -4.99
CA LEU A 30 -0.11 3.22 -4.27
C LEU A 30 1.01 3.55 -5.25
N PHE A 31 1.40 4.82 -5.33
CA PHE A 31 2.50 5.24 -6.19
C PHE A 31 3.49 6.16 -5.48
N GLY A 32 4.76 5.99 -5.83
CA GLY A 32 5.88 6.75 -5.29
C GLY A 32 6.17 6.43 -3.83
N GLY A 33 6.83 7.38 -3.15
CA GLY A 33 7.11 7.35 -1.73
C GLY A 33 8.60 7.36 -1.41
N THR A 34 8.89 7.16 -0.14
CA THR A 34 10.22 7.04 0.42
C THR A 34 10.31 5.72 1.18
N VAL A 35 11.42 5.01 1.03
CA VAL A 35 11.75 3.81 1.80
C VAL A 35 13.08 4.04 2.52
N THR A 36 13.28 3.36 3.65
CA THR A 36 14.58 3.34 4.32
C THR A 36 15.45 2.25 3.69
N ASP A 37 16.66 2.60 3.27
CA ASP A 37 17.64 1.62 2.76
C ASP A 37 18.34 0.83 3.88
N ASP A 38 19.20 -0.11 3.50
CA ASP A 38 19.93 -0.96 4.46
C ASP A 38 20.94 -0.16 5.32
N GLU A 39 21.29 1.06 4.91
CA GLU A 39 22.16 1.98 5.65
C GLU A 39 21.37 2.95 6.56
N GLY A 40 20.04 2.92 6.50
CA GLY A 40 19.16 3.75 7.32
C GLY A 40 18.81 5.10 6.69
N TYR A 41 19.10 5.32 5.41
CA TYR A 41 18.78 6.56 4.71
C TYR A 41 17.43 6.50 4.00
N ASP A 42 16.76 7.66 3.98
CA ASP A 42 15.51 7.86 3.24
C ASP A 42 15.80 7.97 1.74
N VAL A 43 15.32 7.00 0.96
CA VAL A 43 15.48 6.94 -0.49
C VAL A 43 14.12 7.12 -1.16
N SER A 44 14.03 8.12 -2.05
CA SER A 44 12.83 8.31 -2.88
C SER A 44 12.71 7.19 -3.92
N VAL A 45 11.52 6.61 -4.00
CA VAL A 45 11.18 5.55 -4.94
C VAL A 45 10.01 5.95 -5.84
N ASN A 46 9.97 5.38 -7.04
CA ASN A 46 8.87 5.56 -7.99
C ASN A 46 8.16 4.23 -8.29
N ASN A 47 7.99 3.40 -7.25
CA ASN A 47 7.32 2.12 -7.36
C ASN A 47 5.80 2.30 -7.44
N VAL A 48 5.13 1.35 -8.08
CA VAL A 48 3.67 1.30 -8.20
C VAL A 48 3.17 -0.04 -7.68
N TYR A 49 2.24 0.01 -6.73
CA TYR A 49 1.62 -1.17 -6.15
C TYR A 49 0.10 -1.08 -6.31
N THR A 50 -0.54 -2.23 -6.53
CA THR A 50 -1.99 -2.34 -6.47
C THR A 50 -2.36 -3.09 -5.20
N CYS A 51 -3.26 -2.54 -4.40
CA CYS A 51 -3.83 -3.23 -3.26
C CYS A 51 -5.31 -3.53 -3.53
N GLN A 52 -5.72 -4.74 -3.15
CA GLN A 52 -7.10 -5.17 -3.18
C GLN A 52 -7.52 -5.52 -1.75
N LEU A 53 -8.59 -4.86 -1.29
CA LEU A 53 -9.24 -5.21 -0.04
C LEU A 53 -9.99 -6.52 -0.25
N GLU A 54 -9.59 -7.54 0.49
CA GLU A 54 -10.39 -8.76 0.63
C GLU A 54 -11.43 -8.55 1.72
N SER A 55 -12.65 -8.99 1.44
CA SER A 55 -13.76 -8.94 2.38
C SER A 55 -13.97 -10.34 2.94
N ASP A 56 -13.59 -10.55 4.20
CA ASP A 56 -14.10 -11.70 4.99
C ASP A 56 -15.53 -11.45 5.49
N ALA A 57 -16.12 -10.30 5.19
CA ALA A 57 -17.52 -10.04 5.51
C ALA A 57 -18.40 -10.84 4.54
N THR A 58 -18.85 -12.00 5.01
CA THR A 58 -20.15 -12.53 4.60
C THR A 58 -21.17 -11.48 5.05
N ILE A 59 -21.75 -10.73 4.12
CA ILE A 59 -22.93 -9.89 4.38
C ILE A 59 -24.14 -10.82 4.52
#